data_AF-A0A952JIT0-F1
#
_entry.id   AF-A0A952JIT0-F1
#
_cell.length_a   1.000
_cell.length_b   1.000
_cell.length_c   1.000
_cell.angle_alpha   90.00
_cell.angle_beta   90.00
_cell.angle_gamma   90.00
#
_symmetry.space_group_name_H-M   'P 1'
#
loop_
_entity.id
_entity.type
_entity.pdbx_description
1 polymer ?
#
loop_
_entity_poly.entity_id
_entity_poly.type
_entity_poly.pdbx_seq_one_letter_code
_entity_poly.pdbx_strand_id
1 'polypeptide(L)'
;MFDNLQFWIWLIVIVVTLIARANKKKPQPGHDQPEFGGTQENKPISFEDLLREIQASKAPAKPAEQPVYKPVSQSQQVDYVDYDDELEEEEKPLEQTNYGADDEIYTTYEKAKSDAFNRASLEETMHVEDTVVSYEKFKGYKRERKKPLASSIVKELRNPTSFKKAFILSEILTKRF
;
A
#
# COMPACT_ATOMS: atom_id res chain seq x y z
N MET A 1 4.88 62.75 -7.36
CA MET A 1 4.21 61.58 -7.99
C MET A 1 4.79 60.24 -7.50
N PHE A 2 6.06 60.20 -7.07
CA PHE A 2 6.71 59.00 -6.52
C PHE A 2 6.34 58.65 -5.06
N ASP A 3 5.81 59.60 -4.29
CA ASP A 3 5.46 59.40 -2.87
C ASP A 3 4.37 58.35 -2.66
N ASN A 4 3.38 58.28 -3.58
CA ASN A 4 2.35 57.26 -3.54
C ASN A 4 2.93 55.86 -3.79
N LEU A 5 3.81 55.71 -4.78
CA LEU A 5 4.43 54.42 -5.10
C LEU A 5 5.33 53.95 -3.94
N GLN A 6 6.12 54.86 -3.38
CA GLN A 6 6.99 54.57 -2.25
C GLN A 6 6.20 54.19 -0.99
N PHE A 7 5.08 54.86 -0.73
CA PHE A 7 4.15 54.50 0.35
C PHE A 7 3.57 53.09 0.16
N TRP A 8 3.08 52.76 -1.03
CA TRP A 8 2.52 51.44 -1.33
C TRP A 8 3.57 50.32 -1.24
N ILE A 9 4.80 50.56 -1.71
CA ILE A 9 5.91 49.60 -1.57
C ILE A 9 6.22 49.35 -0.10
N TRP A 10 6.33 50.41 0.71
CA TRP A 10 6.59 50.27 2.15
C TRP A 10 5.45 49.57 2.89
N LEU A 11 4.20 49.82 2.50
CA LEU A 11 3.02 49.14 3.02
C LEU A 11 3.07 47.63 2.74
N ILE A 12 3.43 47.24 1.52
CA ILE A 12 3.57 45.82 1.14
C ILE A 12 4.70 45.16 1.94
N VAL A 13 5.84 45.83 2.12
CA VAL A 13 6.96 45.31 2.91
C VAL A 13 6.56 45.08 4.38
N ILE A 14 5.82 46.02 4.99
CA ILE A 14 5.29 45.85 6.36
C ILE A 14 4.34 44.64 6.44
N VAL A 15 3.43 44.48 5.48
CA VAL A 15 2.47 43.37 5.48
C VAL A 15 3.17 42.02 5.30
N VAL A 16 4.11 41.92 4.35
CA VAL A 16 4.87 40.69 4.09
C VAL A 16 5.73 40.31 5.30
N THR A 17 6.37 41.29 5.95
CA THR A 17 7.16 41.03 7.16
C THR A 17 6.32 40.60 8.34
N LEU A 18 5.10 41.15 8.50
CA LEU A 18 4.14 40.69 9.52
C LEU A 18 3.69 39.24 9.26
N ILE A 19 3.35 38.90 8.02
CA ILE A 19 2.95 37.53 7.65
C ILE A 19 4.13 36.56 7.84
N ALA A 20 5.33 36.92 7.39
CA ALA A 20 6.52 36.10 7.54
C ALA A 20 6.88 35.88 9.02
N ARG A 21 6.68 36.89 9.88
CA ARG A 21 6.92 36.77 11.33
C ARG A 21 5.84 35.94 12.02
N ALA A 22 4.59 36.04 11.59
CA ALA A 22 3.49 35.24 12.11
C ALA A 22 3.55 33.75 11.67
N ASN A 23 4.14 33.46 10.51
CA ASN A 23 4.27 32.09 9.98
C ASN A 23 5.59 31.37 10.36
N LYS A 24 6.49 32.00 11.12
CA LYS A 24 7.66 31.31 11.69
C LYS A 24 7.22 30.38 12.82
N LYS A 25 6.68 29.21 12.44
CA LYS A 25 6.56 28.07 13.35
C LYS A 25 7.97 27.57 13.69
N LYS A 26 8.21 27.35 14.99
CA LYS A 26 9.43 26.71 15.51
C LYS A 26 9.68 25.40 14.74
N PRO A 27 10.94 25.05 14.40
CA PRO A 27 11.23 23.71 13.90
C PRO A 27 10.78 22.71 14.98
N GLN A 28 9.76 21.92 14.67
CA GLN A 28 9.36 20.81 15.53
C GLN A 28 10.39 19.70 15.36
N PRO A 29 11.05 19.23 16.44
CA PRO A 29 11.76 17.96 16.40
C PRO A 29 10.70 16.84 16.42
N GLY A 30 10.91 15.83 15.57
CA GLY A 30 10.32 14.49 15.69
C GLY A 30 8.79 14.42 15.58
N HIS A 31 8.31 13.89 14.46
CA HIS A 31 6.96 13.33 14.44
C HIS A 31 7.09 11.80 14.39
N ASP A 32 6.87 11.19 15.55
CA ASP A 32 6.65 9.75 15.71
C ASP A 32 5.43 9.31 14.90
N GLN A 33 5.59 8.23 14.15
CA GLN A 33 4.56 7.52 13.39
C GLN A 33 4.23 6.21 14.14
N PRO A 34 2.99 5.69 14.09
CA PRO A 34 2.50 4.76 15.10
C PRO A 34 3.07 3.35 14.96
N GLU A 35 3.14 2.68 16.11
CA GLU A 35 3.56 1.31 16.32
C GLU A 35 2.89 0.33 15.35
N PHE A 36 3.72 -0.39 14.58
CA PHE A 36 3.42 -1.73 14.13
C PHE A 36 4.41 -2.68 14.80
N GLY A 37 3.88 -3.74 15.39
CA GLY A 37 4.58 -4.66 16.27
C GLY A 37 5.86 -5.25 15.67
N GLY A 38 6.85 -5.37 16.53
CA GLY A 38 8.13 -6.02 16.27
C GLY A 38 9.16 -5.46 17.24
N THR A 39 9.40 -6.17 18.33
CA THR A 39 10.48 -5.86 19.27
C THR A 39 11.81 -6.01 18.53
N GLN A 40 12.29 -4.92 17.91
CA GLN A 40 13.65 -4.84 17.43
C GLN A 40 14.25 -3.53 17.94
N GLU A 41 15.39 -3.71 18.58
CA GLU A 41 16.11 -2.71 19.35
C GLU A 41 16.26 -1.41 18.56
N ASN A 42 15.84 -0.30 19.18
CA ASN A 42 16.05 1.06 18.70
C ASN A 42 17.54 1.42 18.78
N LYS A 43 18.37 0.75 17.98
CA LYS A 43 19.74 1.17 17.74
C LYS A 43 19.74 2.02 16.48
N PRO A 44 20.21 3.28 16.52
CA PRO A 44 20.26 4.10 15.32
C PRO A 44 21.20 3.43 14.31
N ILE A 45 20.63 2.91 13.22
CA ILE A 45 21.37 2.25 12.15
C ILE A 45 22.21 3.31 11.45
N SER A 46 23.52 3.08 11.38
CA SER A 46 24.45 3.95 10.67
C SER A 46 24.28 3.80 9.17
N PHE A 47 24.50 4.87 8.43
CA PHE A 47 24.50 4.88 6.96
C PHE A 47 25.46 3.84 6.37
N GLU A 48 26.57 3.56 7.05
CA GLU A 48 27.51 2.50 6.66
C GLU A 48 26.87 1.10 6.71
N ASP A 49 26.04 0.84 7.70
CA ASP A 49 25.37 -0.45 7.88
C ASP A 49 24.26 -0.63 6.83
N LEU A 50 23.53 0.45 6.51
CA LEU A 50 22.58 0.49 5.39
C LEU A 50 23.27 0.26 4.04
N LEU A 51 24.43 0.87 3.82
CA LEU A 51 25.20 0.63 2.60
C LEU A 51 25.72 -0.81 2.54
N ARG A 52 26.16 -1.37 3.66
CA ARG A 52 26.57 -2.77 3.75
C ARG A 52 25.42 -3.72 3.45
N GLU A 53 24.22 -3.44 3.96
CA GLU A 53 23.02 -4.23 3.71
C GLU A 53 22.58 -4.17 2.23
N ILE A 54 22.57 -2.98 1.62
CA ILE A 54 22.22 -2.82 0.20
C ILE A 54 23.26 -3.49 -0.71
N GLN A 55 24.56 -3.38 -0.37
CA GLN A 55 25.63 -4.04 -1.13
C GLN A 55 25.61 -5.56 -0.96
N ALA A 56 25.29 -6.07 0.24
CA ALA A 56 25.11 -7.49 0.49
C ALA A 56 23.89 -8.05 -0.25
N SER A 57 22.81 -7.28 -0.36
CA SER A 57 21.60 -7.63 -1.13
C SER A 57 21.81 -7.63 -2.64
N LYS A 58 22.83 -6.90 -3.12
CA LYS A 58 23.15 -6.75 -4.55
C LYS A 58 24.25 -7.72 -5.02
N ALA A 59 24.89 -8.44 -4.11
CA ALA A 59 25.73 -9.56 -4.50
C ALA A 59 24.82 -10.62 -5.15
N PRO A 60 25.08 -11.04 -6.40
CA PRO A 60 24.34 -12.14 -6.98
C PRO A 60 24.49 -13.32 -6.05
N ALA A 61 23.36 -13.92 -5.64
CA ALA A 61 23.36 -15.16 -4.89
C ALA A 61 24.40 -16.09 -5.52
N LYS A 62 25.40 -16.47 -4.73
CA LYS A 62 26.43 -17.43 -5.15
C LYS A 62 25.67 -18.56 -5.84
N PRO A 63 25.97 -18.91 -7.11
CA PRO A 63 25.25 -19.97 -7.79
C PRO A 63 25.28 -21.16 -6.85
N ALA A 64 24.11 -21.62 -6.42
CA ALA A 64 24.02 -22.88 -5.72
C ALA A 64 24.84 -23.86 -6.55
N GLU A 65 25.85 -24.48 -5.94
CA GLU A 65 26.63 -25.51 -6.59
C GLU A 65 25.62 -26.53 -7.10
N GLN A 66 25.36 -26.49 -8.41
CA GLN A 66 24.62 -27.55 -9.05
C GLN A 66 25.43 -28.81 -8.73
N PRO A 67 24.81 -29.88 -8.20
CA PRO A 67 25.55 -31.12 -8.01
C PRO A 67 26.10 -31.50 -9.37
N VAL A 68 27.43 -31.42 -9.51
CA VAL A 68 28.13 -31.96 -10.66
C VAL A 68 27.81 -33.44 -10.65
N TYR A 69 26.89 -33.85 -11.52
CA TYR A 69 26.68 -35.26 -11.83
C TYR A 69 28.01 -35.78 -12.39
N LYS A 70 28.82 -36.38 -11.52
CA LYS A 70 29.90 -37.24 -11.96
C LYS A 70 29.24 -38.45 -12.60
N PRO A 71 29.53 -38.80 -13.87
CA PRO A 71 29.11 -40.08 -14.41
C PRO A 71 29.74 -41.16 -13.52
N VAL A 72 28.89 -41.93 -12.84
CA VAL A 72 29.32 -43.08 -12.05
C VAL A 72 29.92 -44.07 -13.04
N SER A 73 31.23 -44.26 -12.98
CA SER A 73 31.93 -45.25 -13.79
C SER A 73 31.32 -46.62 -13.49
N GLN A 74 30.85 -47.30 -14.53
CA GLN A 74 30.24 -48.62 -14.49
C GLN A 74 31.25 -49.66 -14.00
N SER A 75 31.37 -49.87 -12.69
CA SER A 75 32.05 -51.08 -12.15
C SER A 75 31.79 -51.32 -10.67
N GLN A 76 30.63 -50.93 -10.14
CA GLN A 76 30.21 -51.39 -8.81
C GLN A 76 29.09 -52.39 -9.04
N GLN A 77 29.43 -53.68 -8.95
CA GLN A 77 28.44 -54.75 -8.93
C GLN A 77 27.64 -54.56 -7.64
N VAL A 78 26.45 -53.99 -7.79
CA VAL A 78 25.47 -53.86 -6.72
C VAL A 78 24.92 -55.27 -6.51
N ASP A 79 25.17 -55.83 -5.33
CA ASP A 79 24.55 -57.09 -4.92
C ASP A 79 23.07 -56.81 -4.68
N TYR A 80 22.23 -57.23 -5.63
CA TYR A 80 20.80 -56.92 -5.63
C TYR A 80 20.12 -58.00 -4.79
N VAL A 81 19.74 -57.63 -3.56
CA VAL A 81 18.87 -58.49 -2.73
C VAL A 81 17.44 -58.19 -3.15
N ASP A 82 16.80 -59.17 -3.76
CA ASP A 82 15.38 -59.09 -4.12
C ASP A 82 14.54 -59.38 -2.86
N TYR A 83 13.83 -58.36 -2.38
CA TYR A 83 12.96 -58.45 -1.20
C TYR A 83 11.50 -58.69 -1.60
N ASP A 84 11.20 -58.81 -2.90
CA ASP A 84 9.84 -58.95 -3.43
C ASP A 84 9.36 -60.42 -3.39
N ASP A 85 10.27 -61.39 -3.19
CA ASP A 85 9.93 -62.83 -3.17
C ASP A 85 9.14 -63.26 -1.91
N GLU A 86 9.14 -62.47 -0.83
CA GLU A 86 8.41 -62.73 0.43
C GLU A 86 7.17 -61.86 0.63
N LEU A 87 6.86 -60.95 -0.29
CA LEU A 87 5.68 -60.09 -0.19
C LEU A 87 4.46 -60.78 -0.82
N GLU A 88 3.37 -60.91 -0.05
CA GLU A 88 2.08 -61.29 -0.60
C GLU A 88 1.63 -60.24 -1.63
N GLU A 89 1.22 -60.70 -2.81
CA GLU A 89 0.77 -59.85 -3.91
C GLU A 89 -0.45 -59.03 -3.44
N GLU A 90 -0.23 -57.75 -3.09
CA GLU A 90 -1.33 -56.86 -2.70
C GLU A 90 -2.30 -56.74 -3.88
N GLU A 91 -3.54 -57.21 -3.69
CA GLU A 91 -4.63 -57.10 -4.65
C GLU A 91 -4.91 -55.63 -4.94
N LYS A 92 -4.27 -55.08 -5.97
CA LYS A 92 -4.61 -53.76 -6.49
C LYS A 92 -6.06 -53.84 -7.00
N PRO A 93 -6.98 -52.99 -6.51
CA PRO A 93 -8.30 -52.93 -7.11
C PRO A 93 -8.12 -52.55 -8.58
N LEU A 94 -8.73 -53.33 -9.47
CA LEU A 94 -8.78 -53.05 -10.89
C LEU A 94 -9.53 -51.72 -11.08
N GLU A 95 -8.81 -50.60 -11.08
CA GLU A 95 -9.37 -49.32 -11.51
C GLU A 95 -9.92 -49.51 -12.92
N GLN A 96 -11.21 -49.24 -13.10
CA GLN A 96 -11.87 -49.34 -14.39
C GLN A 96 -11.19 -48.39 -15.36
N THR A 97 -10.52 -48.95 -16.37
CA THR A 97 -9.79 -48.21 -17.42
C THR A 97 -10.71 -47.67 -18.52
N ASN A 98 -12.02 -47.77 -18.33
CA ASN A 98 -12.99 -47.38 -19.34
C ASN A 98 -13.43 -45.94 -19.10
N TYR A 99 -12.59 -44.99 -19.51
CA TYR A 99 -12.92 -43.57 -19.53
C TYR A 99 -13.97 -43.30 -20.63
N GLY A 100 -15.23 -43.55 -20.30
CA GLY A 100 -16.37 -43.22 -21.15
C GLY A 100 -16.68 -41.72 -21.07
N ALA A 101 -17.37 -41.19 -22.09
CA ALA A 101 -17.88 -39.82 -22.08
C ALA A 101 -18.93 -39.56 -20.96
N ASP A 102 -19.36 -40.62 -20.27
CA ASP A 102 -20.34 -40.60 -19.16
C ASP A 102 -19.68 -40.49 -17.78
N ASP A 103 -18.35 -40.43 -17.70
CA ASP A 103 -17.65 -40.27 -16.43
C ASP A 103 -17.94 -38.88 -15.83
N GLU A 104 -18.26 -38.85 -14.53
CA GLU A 104 -18.49 -37.61 -13.80
C GLU A 104 -17.31 -36.65 -13.97
N ILE A 105 -16.08 -37.17 -13.97
CA ILE A 105 -14.83 -36.42 -14.18
C ILE A 105 -14.84 -35.68 -15.52
N TYR A 106 -15.33 -36.31 -16.58
CA TYR A 106 -15.42 -35.69 -17.90
C TYR A 106 -16.43 -34.54 -17.90
N THR A 107 -17.56 -34.72 -17.22
CA THR A 107 -18.57 -33.66 -17.07
C THR A 107 -18.04 -32.48 -16.26
N THR A 108 -17.27 -32.72 -15.19
CA THR A 108 -16.64 -31.65 -14.39
C THR A 108 -15.60 -30.90 -15.21
N TYR A 109 -14.81 -31.63 -16.01
CA TYR A 109 -13.80 -31.04 -16.88
C TYR A 109 -14.45 -30.12 -17.93
N GLU A 110 -15.44 -30.61 -18.69
CA GLU A 110 -16.10 -29.80 -19.72
C GLU A 110 -16.87 -28.62 -19.11
N LYS A 111 -17.49 -28.78 -17.94
CA LYS A 111 -18.12 -27.68 -17.21
C LYS A 111 -17.10 -26.61 -16.79
N ALA A 112 -16.00 -27.01 -16.17
CA ALA A 112 -14.95 -26.08 -15.73
C ALA A 112 -14.33 -25.34 -16.92
N LYS A 113 -14.14 -26.04 -18.04
CA LYS A 113 -13.69 -25.46 -19.30
C LYS A 113 -14.68 -24.41 -19.82
N SER A 114 -15.97 -24.73 -19.88
CA SER A 114 -16.99 -23.74 -20.31
C SER A 114 -17.06 -22.53 -19.37
N ASP A 115 -16.95 -22.74 -18.06
CA ASP A 115 -16.98 -21.66 -17.07
C ASP A 115 -15.74 -20.76 -17.19
N ALA A 116 -14.57 -21.34 -17.48
CA ALA A 116 -13.35 -20.58 -17.71
C ALA A 116 -13.42 -19.74 -19.00
N PHE A 117 -14.00 -20.29 -20.08
CA PHE A 117 -14.20 -19.55 -21.34
C PHE A 117 -15.24 -18.43 -21.21
N ASN A 118 -16.29 -18.63 -20.42
CA ASN A 118 -17.35 -17.64 -20.20
C ASN A 118 -17.02 -16.62 -19.10
N ARG A 119 -15.89 -16.79 -18.40
CA ARG A 119 -15.46 -15.83 -17.38
C ARG A 119 -15.01 -14.54 -18.07
N ALA A 120 -15.60 -13.42 -17.64
CA ALA A 120 -15.18 -12.10 -18.08
C ALA A 120 -13.66 -11.94 -17.88
N SER A 121 -12.98 -11.51 -18.94
CA SER A 121 -11.52 -11.31 -18.89
C SER A 121 -11.18 -10.25 -17.86
N LEU A 122 -9.98 -10.31 -17.27
CA LEU A 122 -9.53 -9.28 -16.32
C LEU A 122 -9.63 -7.89 -16.97
N GLU A 123 -9.24 -7.80 -18.24
CA GLU A 123 -9.34 -6.60 -19.09
C GLU A 123 -10.79 -6.14 -19.32
N GLU A 124 -11.77 -7.05 -19.31
CA GLU A 124 -13.19 -6.73 -19.49
C GLU A 124 -13.83 -6.23 -18.17
N THR A 125 -13.39 -6.77 -17.04
CA THR A 125 -13.87 -6.34 -15.71
C THR A 125 -13.14 -5.10 -15.19
N MET A 126 -11.89 -4.88 -15.61
CA MET A 126 -11.09 -3.72 -15.25
C MET A 126 -11.46 -2.55 -16.16
N HIS A 127 -12.39 -1.72 -15.70
CA HIS A 127 -12.77 -0.49 -16.39
C HIS A 127 -11.58 0.48 -16.37
N VAL A 128 -10.94 0.70 -17.52
CA VAL A 128 -9.79 1.61 -17.67
C VAL A 128 -10.17 3.03 -17.23
N GLU A 129 -11.45 3.38 -17.36
CA GLU A 129 -12.04 4.65 -16.91
C GLU A 129 -11.99 4.86 -15.38
N ASP A 130 -11.84 3.78 -14.60
CA ASP A 130 -11.70 3.86 -13.15
C ASP A 130 -10.27 4.14 -12.68
N THR A 131 -9.30 3.97 -13.56
CA THR A 131 -7.92 4.38 -13.31
C THR A 131 -7.70 5.85 -13.69
N VAL A 132 -8.19 6.77 -12.85
CA VAL A 132 -7.76 8.17 -12.97
C VAL A 132 -6.34 8.27 -12.40
N VAL A 133 -5.34 8.23 -13.29
CA VAL A 133 -3.92 8.45 -12.98
C VAL A 133 -3.68 9.94 -12.77
N SER A 134 -4.26 10.50 -11.70
CA SER A 134 -3.85 11.81 -11.20
C SER A 134 -3.12 11.60 -9.88
N TYR A 135 -1.87 12.08 -9.82
CA TYR A 135 -1.02 12.00 -8.63
C TYR A 135 -1.82 12.43 -7.38
N GLU A 136 -1.80 11.58 -6.35
CA GLU A 136 -2.46 11.76 -5.03
C GLU A 136 -4.00 11.78 -4.98
N LYS A 137 -4.74 11.51 -6.06
CA LYS A 137 -6.22 11.58 -6.04
C LYS A 137 -6.86 10.28 -6.54
N PHE A 138 -6.81 9.25 -5.71
CA PHE A 138 -7.62 8.05 -5.90
C PHE A 138 -9.11 8.35 -5.67
N LYS A 139 -10.00 7.89 -6.55
CA LYS A 139 -11.46 8.13 -6.47
C LYS A 139 -12.06 7.70 -5.12
N GLY A 140 -11.55 6.63 -4.51
CA GLY A 140 -12.00 6.11 -3.21
C GLY A 140 -11.52 6.89 -1.96
N TYR A 141 -10.57 7.82 -2.12
CA TYR A 141 -9.94 8.54 -0.99
C TYR A 141 -10.25 10.04 -0.99
N LYS A 142 -11.43 10.44 -1.49
CA LYS A 142 -11.93 11.81 -1.26
C LYS A 142 -12.33 11.97 0.21
N ARG A 143 -11.35 12.19 1.08
CA ARG A 143 -11.61 12.55 2.47
C ARG A 143 -12.20 13.95 2.47
N GLU A 144 -13.50 14.06 2.69
CA GLU A 144 -14.14 15.36 2.89
C GLU A 144 -13.44 16.06 4.06
N ARG A 145 -12.67 17.11 3.76
CA ARG A 145 -12.05 17.90 4.82
C ARG A 145 -13.18 18.61 5.57
N LYS A 146 -13.47 18.14 6.78
CA LYS A 146 -14.43 18.79 7.68
C LYS A 146 -14.04 20.27 7.79
N LYS A 147 -14.96 21.17 7.44
CA LYS A 147 -14.71 22.61 7.52
C LYS A 147 -14.47 22.98 8.99
N PRO A 148 -13.51 23.84 9.31
CA PRO A 148 -13.26 24.24 10.69
C PRO A 148 -14.47 24.98 11.25
N LEU A 149 -14.84 24.71 12.50
CA LEU A 149 -16.02 25.29 13.18
C LEU A 149 -16.02 26.83 13.15
N ALA A 150 -14.85 27.44 13.24
CA ALA A 150 -14.71 28.90 13.14
C ALA A 150 -15.20 29.43 11.78
N SER A 151 -14.95 28.72 10.68
CA SER A 151 -15.38 29.16 9.34
C SER A 151 -16.89 29.11 9.17
N SER A 152 -17.57 28.13 9.77
CA SER A 152 -19.04 28.07 9.76
C SER A 152 -19.65 29.18 10.60
N ILE A 153 -19.06 29.49 11.77
CA ILE A 153 -19.52 30.58 12.64
C ILE A 153 -19.35 31.92 11.93
N VAL A 154 -18.19 32.21 11.33
CA VAL A 154 -17.97 33.47 10.59
C VAL A 154 -18.96 33.62 9.43
N LYS A 155 -19.23 32.54 8.70
CA LYS A 155 -20.23 32.55 7.62
C LYS A 155 -21.63 32.84 8.15
N GLU A 156 -21.96 32.31 9.32
CA GLU A 156 -23.24 32.55 9.98
C GLU A 156 -23.37 34.00 10.49
N LEU A 157 -22.31 34.59 11.05
CA LEU A 157 -22.28 35.99 11.50
C LEU A 157 -22.40 37.00 10.36
N ARG A 158 -21.97 36.63 9.15
CA ARG A 158 -22.10 37.49 7.96
C ARG A 158 -23.54 37.58 7.44
N ASN A 159 -24.41 36.66 7.86
CA ASN A 159 -25.82 36.67 7.45
C ASN A 159 -26.64 37.59 8.38
N PRO A 160 -27.37 38.58 7.84
CA PRO A 160 -28.16 39.50 8.66
C PRO A 160 -29.30 38.82 9.42
N THR A 161 -29.73 37.64 8.97
CA THR A 161 -30.76 36.82 9.61
C THR A 161 -30.30 36.19 10.92
N SER A 162 -28.99 36.15 11.19
CA SER A 162 -28.39 35.47 12.35
C SER A 162 -27.94 36.44 13.45
N PHE A 163 -28.47 37.68 13.47
CA PHE A 163 -28.06 38.74 14.41
C PHE A 163 -28.09 38.31 15.89
N LYS A 164 -29.13 37.57 16.30
CA LYS A 164 -29.24 37.07 17.69
C LYS A 164 -28.06 36.21 18.10
N LYS A 165 -27.57 35.35 17.19
CA LYS A 165 -26.40 34.48 17.43
C LYS A 165 -25.13 35.30 17.52
N ALA A 166 -24.99 36.32 16.68
CA ALA A 166 -23.88 37.27 16.73
C ALA A 166 -23.82 38.02 18.06
N PHE A 167 -24.97 38.53 18.51
CA PHE A 167 -25.08 39.26 19.78
C PHE A 167 -24.74 38.40 21.00
N ILE A 168 -25.24 37.16 21.04
CA ILE A 168 -24.90 36.22 22.12
C ILE A 168 -23.40 35.89 22.09
N LEU A 169 -22.82 35.70 20.91
CA LEU A 169 -21.41 35.36 20.77
C LEU A 169 -20.50 36.54 21.16
N SER A 170 -20.87 37.78 20.83
CA SER A 170 -20.15 38.96 21.31
C SER A 170 -20.22 39.08 22.83
N GLU A 171 -21.39 38.84 23.44
CA GLU A 171 -21.54 38.87 24.90
C GLU A 171 -20.65 37.83 25.59
N ILE A 172 -20.63 36.60 25.06
CA ILE A 172 -19.80 35.51 25.61
C ILE A 172 -18.31 35.84 25.50
N LEU A 173 -17.86 36.43 24.38
CA LEU A 173 -16.46 36.78 24.18
C LEU A 173 -16.02 37.90 25.12
N THR A 174 -16.80 38.98 25.25
CA THR A 174 -16.50 40.12 26.12
C THR A 174 -16.58 39.76 27.61
N LYS A 175 -17.38 38.76 27.99
CA LYS A 175 -17.45 38.31 29.39
C LYS A 175 -16.27 37.41 29.78
N ARG A 176 -15.67 36.70 28.82
CA ARG A 176 -14.65 35.67 29.08
C ARG A 176 -13.21 36.17 28.90
N PHE A 177 -13.01 37.21 28.10
CA PHE A 177 -11.73 37.86 27.83
C PHE A 177 -11.84 39.35 28.09
#